data_AF-A0A1H7I0S0-F1
#
_entry.id   AF-A0A1H7I0S0-F1
#
_cell.length_a   1.000
_cell.length_b   1.000
_cell.length_c   1.000
_cell.angle_alpha   90.00
_cell.angle_beta   90.00
_cell.angle_gamma   90.00
#
_symmetry.space_group_name_H-M   'P 1'
#
loop_
_entity.id
_entity.type
_entity.pdbx_description
1 polymer ?
#
loop_
_entity_poly.entity_id
_entity_poly.type
_entity_poly.pdbx_seq_one_letter_code
_entity_poly.pdbx_strand_id
1 'polypeptide(L)'
;MTAFILGIVISLLLIWAMRHFTGFTSQKPDEYVGNLPTFDMHRHLSGELLCEGMIFGPTGRVTSRFRATMKMQWEGPRGTMDEHFIYDDGSTQDREWRLTLEDNGAIRAEADDVIGTGRGTLAGNTLGLRYRIRLPESNGGHVLDAVDWMYVQPDGVILNRSQFRKFGIKVAELFCTIRPMGAQHA
;
A
#
# COMPACT_ATOMS: atom_id res chain seq x y z
N MET A 1 14.95 9.05 -43.53
CA MET A 1 14.87 7.81 -42.72
C MET A 1 15.43 8.01 -41.30
N THR A 2 16.62 8.59 -41.15
CA THR A 2 17.26 8.89 -39.85
C THR A 2 16.44 9.82 -38.95
N ALA A 3 15.90 10.93 -39.47
CA ALA A 3 15.06 11.84 -38.70
C ALA A 3 13.76 11.20 -38.18
N PHE A 4 13.18 10.27 -38.97
CA PHE A 4 11.97 9.54 -38.60
C PHE A 4 12.25 8.52 -37.48
N ILE A 5 13.35 7.76 -37.60
CA ILE A 5 13.81 6.83 -36.56
C ILE A 5 14.13 7.58 -35.26
N LEU A 6 14.81 8.74 -35.36
CA LEU A 6 15.13 9.58 -34.21
C LEU A 6 13.86 10.08 -33.51
N GLY A 7 12.85 10.51 -34.28
CA GLY A 7 11.54 10.90 -33.75
C GLY A 7 10.84 9.78 -32.97
N ILE A 8 10.87 8.54 -33.49
CA ILE A 8 10.33 7.36 -32.79
C ILE A 8 11.09 7.11 -31.49
N VAL A 9 12.42 7.11 -31.53
CA VAL A 9 13.25 6.87 -30.34
C VAL A 9 12.98 7.91 -29.25
N ILE A 10 12.95 9.19 -29.61
CA ILE A 10 12.62 10.27 -28.66
C ILE A 10 11.22 10.06 -28.09
N SER A 11 10.24 9.71 -28.92
CA SER A 11 8.86 9.48 -28.45
C SER A 11 8.78 8.31 -27.48
N LEU A 12 9.46 7.20 -27.76
CA LEU A 12 9.53 6.04 -26.86
C LEU A 12 10.23 6.38 -25.54
N LEU A 13 11.31 7.16 -25.58
CA LEU A 13 12.01 7.63 -24.39
C LEU A 13 11.13 8.55 -23.54
N LEU A 14 10.38 9.45 -24.18
CA LEU A 14 9.43 10.33 -23.47
C LEU A 14 8.29 9.55 -22.83
N ILE A 15 7.72 8.58 -23.54
CA ILE A 15 6.67 7.69 -23.00
C ILE A 15 7.22 6.89 -21.81
N TRP A 16 8.44 6.35 -21.95
CA TRP A 16 9.10 5.64 -20.86
C TRP A 16 9.34 6.55 -19.64
N ALA A 17 9.93 7.72 -19.85
CA ALA A 17 10.19 8.69 -18.79
C ALA A 17 8.89 9.12 -18.10
N MET A 18 7.84 9.45 -18.85
CA MET A 18 6.56 9.85 -18.29
C MET A 18 5.95 8.75 -17.41
N ARG A 19 5.97 7.50 -17.86
CA ARG A 19 5.49 6.36 -17.05
C ARG A 19 6.28 6.16 -15.76
N HIS A 20 7.57 6.52 -15.74
CA HIS A 20 8.42 6.37 -14.56
C HIS A 20 8.33 7.56 -13.58
N PHE A 21 8.16 8.78 -14.07
CA PHE A 21 8.24 9.99 -13.24
C PHE A 21 6.89 10.58 -12.80
N THR A 22 5.78 10.27 -13.47
CA THR A 22 4.47 10.91 -13.19
C THR A 22 3.39 9.94 -12.69
N GLY A 23 3.76 8.70 -12.38
CA GLY A 23 2.80 7.66 -11.98
C GLY A 23 2.58 7.59 -10.47
N PHE A 24 1.61 6.79 -10.04
CA PHE A 24 1.33 6.53 -8.61
C PHE A 24 2.59 6.18 -7.78
N THR A 25 3.54 5.45 -8.38
CA THR A 25 4.77 5.05 -7.69
C THR A 25 5.77 6.18 -7.47
N SER A 26 5.62 7.34 -8.13
CA SER A 26 6.53 8.48 -8.00
C SER A 26 6.13 9.50 -6.92
N GLN A 27 4.96 9.32 -6.29
CA GLN A 27 4.52 10.13 -5.14
C GLN A 27 5.60 10.21 -4.05
N LYS A 28 5.71 11.38 -3.43
CA LYS A 28 6.68 11.68 -2.37
C LYS A 28 5.99 12.19 -1.10
N PRO A 29 6.44 11.78 0.11
CA PRO A 29 5.85 12.24 1.37
C PRO A 29 5.79 13.78 1.47
N ASP A 30 6.83 14.47 1.03
CA ASP A 30 6.94 15.93 1.08
C ASP A 30 5.79 16.66 0.37
N GLU A 31 5.15 16.03 -0.63
CA GLU A 31 4.03 16.60 -1.37
C GLU A 31 2.75 16.70 -0.52
N TYR A 32 2.70 16.00 0.62
CA TYR A 32 1.55 15.95 1.52
C TYR A 32 1.78 16.71 2.83
N VAL A 33 2.97 17.27 3.05
CA VAL A 33 3.28 18.03 4.27
C VAL A 33 2.29 19.20 4.41
N GLY A 34 1.69 19.31 5.61
CA GLY A 34 0.70 20.34 5.90
C GLY A 34 -0.75 19.96 5.55
N ASN A 35 -0.98 18.83 4.87
CA ASN A 35 -2.34 18.34 4.66
C ASN A 35 -2.98 17.90 5.98
N LEU A 36 -4.29 18.17 6.10
CA LEU A 36 -5.11 17.83 7.25
C LEU A 36 -6.23 16.85 6.86
N PRO A 37 -6.71 16.00 7.79
CA PRO A 37 -6.19 15.82 9.15
C PRO A 37 -4.82 15.13 9.15
N THR A 38 -3.97 15.38 10.15
CA THR A 38 -2.68 14.70 10.26
C THR A 38 -2.88 13.22 10.59
N PHE A 39 -2.14 12.35 9.90
CA PHE A 39 -2.16 10.92 10.17
C PHE A 39 -1.40 10.61 11.46
N ASP A 40 -2.16 10.35 12.52
CA ASP A 40 -1.68 9.77 13.78
C ASP A 40 -1.87 8.25 13.78
N MET A 41 -0.78 7.47 13.78
CA MET A 41 -0.87 6.01 13.75
C MET A 41 -1.45 5.41 15.04
N HIS A 42 -1.12 5.98 16.20
CA HIS A 42 -1.62 5.47 17.49
C HIS A 42 -3.12 5.67 17.64
N ARG A 43 -3.68 6.65 16.92
CA ARG A 43 -5.12 6.90 16.87
C ARG A 43 -5.82 6.15 15.73
N HIS A 44 -5.33 6.28 14.50
CA HIS A 44 -6.06 5.82 13.31
C HIS A 44 -5.81 4.34 12.99
N LEU A 45 -4.67 3.79 13.39
CA LEU A 45 -4.34 2.37 13.26
C LEU A 45 -4.20 1.77 14.66
N SER A 46 -5.32 1.57 15.36
CA SER A 46 -5.31 1.03 16.72
C SER A 46 -6.62 0.32 17.03
N GLY A 47 -6.54 -0.72 17.86
CA GLY A 47 -7.68 -1.55 18.24
C GLY A 47 -8.16 -2.44 17.10
N GLU A 48 -9.45 -2.73 17.10
CA GLU A 48 -10.09 -3.56 16.08
C GLU A 48 -10.50 -2.72 14.88
N LEU A 49 -10.07 -3.14 13.70
CA LEU A 49 -10.27 -2.44 12.43
C LEU A 49 -10.90 -3.39 11.41
N LEU A 50 -11.70 -2.82 10.53
CA LEU A 50 -12.29 -3.47 9.38
C LEU A 50 -11.65 -2.90 8.11
N CYS A 51 -11.09 -3.79 7.30
CA CYS A 51 -10.54 -3.50 5.99
C CYS A 51 -11.43 -4.12 4.90
N GLU A 52 -11.87 -3.35 3.92
CA GLU A 52 -12.71 -3.85 2.83
C GLU A 52 -12.25 -3.27 1.50
N GLY A 53 -12.07 -4.13 0.50
CA GLY A 53 -11.49 -3.68 -0.74
C GLY A 53 -11.52 -4.67 -1.89
N MET A 54 -10.75 -4.31 -2.91
CA MET A 54 -10.66 -5.02 -4.18
C MET A 54 -9.21 -5.10 -4.62
N ILE A 55 -8.88 -6.21 -5.27
CA ILE A 55 -7.64 -6.41 -5.99
C ILE A 55 -7.93 -6.30 -7.48
N PHE A 56 -7.10 -5.55 -8.18
CA PHE A 56 -7.14 -5.33 -9.62
C PHE A 56 -5.93 -6.01 -10.27
N GLY A 57 -6.18 -6.71 -11.37
CA GLY A 57 -5.12 -7.30 -12.19
C GLY A 57 -4.35 -6.26 -13.01
N PRO A 58 -3.40 -6.70 -13.85
CA PRO A 58 -2.54 -5.81 -14.63
C PRO A 58 -3.31 -4.96 -15.65
N THR A 59 -4.49 -5.41 -16.08
CA THR A 59 -5.39 -4.70 -17.00
C THR A 59 -6.31 -3.69 -16.30
N GLY A 60 -6.25 -3.58 -14.98
CA GLY A 60 -7.12 -2.69 -14.18
C GLY A 60 -8.53 -3.24 -13.95
N ARG A 61 -8.81 -4.48 -14.36
CA ARG A 61 -10.06 -5.17 -14.03
C ARG A 61 -9.96 -5.76 -12.63
N VAL A 62 -11.07 -5.72 -11.88
CA VAL A 62 -11.20 -6.42 -10.59
C VAL A 62 -10.98 -7.91 -10.81
N THR A 63 -10.12 -8.51 -9.99
CA THR A 63 -9.84 -9.94 -9.99
C THR A 63 -10.31 -10.64 -8.71
N SER A 64 -10.38 -9.92 -7.59
CA SER A 64 -10.92 -10.43 -6.33
C SER A 64 -11.40 -9.29 -5.44
N ARG A 65 -12.34 -9.58 -4.56
CA ARG A 65 -12.76 -8.71 -3.45
C ARG A 65 -12.39 -9.37 -2.14
N PHE A 66 -12.10 -8.56 -1.14
CA PHE A 66 -11.74 -9.08 0.17
C PHE A 66 -12.31 -8.24 1.29
N ARG A 67 -12.45 -8.89 2.44
CA ARG A 67 -12.68 -8.27 3.73
C ARG A 67 -11.64 -8.79 4.69
N ALA A 68 -11.04 -7.92 5.49
CA ALA A 68 -10.13 -8.31 6.53
C ALA A 68 -10.53 -7.70 7.87
N THR A 69 -10.43 -8.49 8.93
CA THR A 69 -10.45 -7.99 10.31
C THR A 69 -9.03 -7.84 10.77
N MET A 70 -8.69 -6.66 11.31
CA MET A 70 -7.35 -6.38 11.78
C MET A 70 -7.38 -6.00 13.26
N LYS A 71 -6.36 -6.41 14.01
CA LYS A 71 -6.18 -6.04 15.40
C LYS A 71 -4.82 -5.38 15.55
N MET A 72 -4.82 -4.09 15.80
CA MET A 72 -3.60 -3.29 15.93
C MET A 72 -3.35 -2.93 17.39
N GLN A 73 -2.17 -3.29 17.89
CA GLN A 73 -1.74 -3.05 19.27
C GLN A 73 -0.43 -2.29 19.27
N TRP A 74 -0.27 -1.31 20.16
CA TRP A 74 0.94 -0.50 20.29
C TRP A 74 1.56 -0.64 21.67
N GLU A 75 2.87 -0.81 21.71
CA GLU A 75 3.74 -0.80 22.89
C GLU A 75 4.81 0.28 22.70
N GLY A 76 4.49 1.51 23.11
CA GLY A 76 5.30 2.68 22.78
C GLY A 76 5.42 2.83 21.24
N PRO A 77 6.63 2.92 20.66
CA PRO A 77 6.82 3.08 19.22
C PRO A 77 6.63 1.80 18.40
N ARG A 78 6.45 0.64 19.04
CA ARG A 78 6.31 -0.66 18.35
C ARG A 78 4.84 -1.02 18.25
N GLY A 79 4.41 -1.47 17.09
CA GLY A 79 3.04 -1.92 16.86
C GLY A 79 3.00 -3.28 16.20
N THR A 80 2.03 -4.12 16.60
CA THR A 80 1.75 -5.40 15.98
C THR A 80 0.33 -5.39 15.44
N MET A 81 0.19 -5.69 14.14
CA MET A 81 -1.09 -5.76 13.44
C MET A 81 -1.34 -7.19 12.98
N ASP A 82 -2.29 -7.87 13.62
CA ASP A 82 -2.80 -9.14 13.14
C ASP A 82 -3.89 -8.87 12.11
N GLU A 83 -3.79 -9.44 10.92
CA GLU A 83 -4.76 -9.29 9.82
C GLU A 83 -5.30 -10.66 9.42
N HIS A 84 -6.62 -10.81 9.40
CA HIS A 84 -7.30 -12.01 8.89
C HIS A 84 -8.16 -11.65 7.68
N PHE A 85 -7.74 -12.08 6.50
CA PHE A 85 -8.39 -11.83 5.21
C PHE A 85 -9.34 -12.96 4.84
N ILE A 86 -10.49 -12.59 4.27
CA ILE A 86 -11.45 -13.46 3.62
C ILE A 86 -11.69 -12.91 2.21
N TYR A 87 -11.44 -13.74 1.20
CA TYR A 87 -11.63 -13.40 -0.21
C TYR A 87 -13.00 -13.85 -0.71
N ASP A 88 -13.43 -13.32 -1.85
CA ASP A 88 -14.73 -13.63 -2.43
C ASP A 88 -14.84 -15.04 -3.05
N ASP A 89 -13.73 -15.75 -3.21
CA ASP A 89 -13.69 -17.18 -3.52
C ASP A 89 -13.78 -18.07 -2.26
N GLY A 90 -13.84 -17.47 -1.07
CA GLY A 90 -13.89 -18.15 0.22
C GLY A 90 -12.53 -18.55 0.80
N SER A 91 -11.43 -18.28 0.09
CA SER A 91 -10.08 -18.47 0.64
C SER A 91 -9.80 -17.47 1.78
N THR A 92 -8.88 -17.85 2.67
CA THR A 92 -8.46 -17.01 3.78
C THR A 92 -6.95 -16.86 3.84
N GLN A 93 -6.49 -15.76 4.43
CA GLN A 93 -5.08 -15.51 4.66
C GLN A 93 -4.89 -14.76 5.98
N ASP A 94 -3.97 -15.25 6.81
CA ASP A 94 -3.51 -14.54 8.00
C ASP A 94 -2.18 -13.85 7.71
N ARG A 95 -2.01 -12.64 8.24
CA ARG A 95 -0.77 -11.88 8.14
C ARG A 95 -0.53 -11.09 9.42
N GLU A 96 0.72 -11.05 9.86
CA GLU A 96 1.14 -10.22 10.98
C GLU A 96 2.14 -9.17 10.48
N TRP A 97 1.83 -7.90 10.72
CA TRP A 97 2.80 -6.81 10.55
C TRP A 97 3.38 -6.39 11.89
N ARG A 98 4.68 -6.13 11.88
CA ARG A 98 5.45 -5.55 12.98
C ARG A 98 5.96 -4.20 12.52
N LEU A 99 5.39 -3.13 13.07
CA LEU A 99 5.67 -1.75 12.74
C LEU A 99 6.53 -1.11 13.84
N THR A 100 7.48 -0.27 13.45
CA THR A 100 8.20 0.60 14.38
C THR A 100 8.13 2.03 13.87
N LEU A 101 7.53 2.92 14.65
CA LEU A 101 7.49 4.35 14.40
C LEU A 101 8.73 5.01 15.01
N GLU A 102 9.51 5.70 14.19
CA GLU A 102 10.68 6.46 14.61
C GLU A 102 10.31 7.91 14.93
N ASP A 103 11.11 8.56 15.77
CA ASP A 103 10.84 9.94 16.24
C ASP A 103 10.75 10.98 15.11
N ASN A 104 11.34 10.70 13.95
CA ASN A 104 11.33 11.56 12.77
C ASN A 104 10.15 11.28 11.81
N GLY A 105 9.20 10.42 12.19
CA GLY A 105 8.07 10.00 11.35
C GLY A 105 8.41 8.94 10.30
N ALA A 106 9.64 8.41 10.29
CA ALA A 106 9.99 7.24 9.51
C ALA A 106 9.40 5.98 10.15
N ILE A 107 9.08 4.99 9.33
CA ILE A 107 8.49 3.73 9.78
C ILE A 107 9.30 2.57 9.23
N ARG A 108 9.56 1.59 10.09
CA ARG A 108 10.00 0.26 9.67
C ARG A 108 8.80 -0.69 9.72
N ALA A 109 8.62 -1.45 8.65
CA ALA A 109 7.52 -2.39 8.51
C ALA A 109 8.06 -3.79 8.16
N GLU A 110 7.78 -4.76 9.01
CA GLU A 110 8.27 -6.13 8.89
C GLU A 110 7.08 -7.09 8.92
N ALA A 111 7.18 -8.19 8.18
CA ALA A 111 6.24 -9.29 8.16
C ALA A 111 6.97 -10.52 7.61
N ASP A 112 6.43 -11.71 7.84
CA ASP A 112 7.11 -12.97 7.49
C ASP A 112 7.27 -13.16 5.97
N ASP A 113 6.37 -12.55 5.19
CA ASP A 113 6.38 -12.54 3.74
C ASP A 113 7.14 -11.33 3.14
N VAL A 114 7.65 -10.41 3.98
CA VAL A 114 8.42 -9.25 3.55
C VAL A 114 9.90 -9.58 3.52
N ILE A 115 10.55 -9.29 2.39
CA ILE A 115 11.98 -9.54 2.20
C ILE A 115 12.77 -8.33 2.69
N GLY A 116 13.39 -8.48 3.86
CA GLY A 116 14.10 -7.43 4.55
C GLY A 116 13.11 -6.58 5.36
N THR A 117 13.36 -5.28 5.44
CA THR A 117 12.49 -4.34 6.16
C THR A 117 11.88 -3.35 5.19
N GLY A 118 10.55 -3.25 5.21
CA GLY A 118 9.81 -2.18 4.56
C GLY A 118 10.12 -0.84 5.20
N ARG A 119 10.10 0.22 4.39
CA ARG A 119 10.32 1.59 4.85
C ARG A 119 9.10 2.44 4.56
N GLY A 120 8.70 3.24 5.53
CA GLY A 120 7.62 4.19 5.40
C GLY A 120 7.96 5.58 5.91
N THR A 121 7.10 6.52 5.59
CA THR A 121 7.19 7.90 6.05
C THR A 121 5.79 8.46 6.23
N LEU A 122 5.53 9.05 7.39
CA LEU A 122 4.36 9.86 7.64
C LEU A 122 4.58 11.27 7.13
N ALA A 123 3.61 11.82 6.41
CA ALA A 123 3.60 13.22 6.02
C ALA A 123 2.16 13.73 5.85
N GLY A 124 1.81 14.77 6.61
CA GLY A 124 0.46 15.33 6.63
C GLY A 124 -0.60 14.25 6.92
N ASN A 125 -1.54 14.06 6.01
CA ASN A 125 -2.61 13.08 6.12
C ASN A 125 -2.26 11.69 5.56
N THR A 126 -0.97 11.43 5.29
CA THR A 126 -0.55 10.24 4.54
C THR A 126 0.51 9.41 5.25
N LEU A 127 0.49 8.11 4.94
CA LEU A 127 1.56 7.17 5.20
C LEU A 127 1.92 6.49 3.88
N GLY A 128 3.14 6.72 3.39
CA GLY A 128 3.69 6.00 2.24
C GLY A 128 4.64 4.90 2.67
N LEU A 129 4.45 3.67 2.21
CA LEU A 129 5.26 2.47 2.48
C LEU A 129 5.85 1.91 1.19
N ARG A 130 7.09 1.40 1.29
CA ARG A 130 7.80 0.70 0.22
C ARG A 130 8.48 -0.54 0.77
N TYR A 131 8.17 -1.69 0.19
CA TYR A 131 8.69 -2.98 0.63
C TYR A 131 8.71 -3.99 -0.51
N ARG A 132 9.35 -5.14 -0.28
CA ARG A 132 9.31 -6.28 -1.20
C ARG A 132 8.58 -7.43 -0.52
N ILE A 133 7.57 -7.96 -1.19
CA ILE A 133 6.72 -9.03 -0.66
C ILE A 133 6.90 -10.29 -1.49
N ARG A 134 6.97 -11.45 -0.83
CA ARG A 134 6.91 -12.76 -1.46
C ARG A 134 5.48 -13.28 -1.39
N LEU A 135 4.87 -13.52 -2.54
CA LEU A 135 3.56 -14.16 -2.59
C LEU A 135 3.62 -15.61 -2.08
N PRO A 136 2.51 -16.16 -1.57
CA PRO A 136 2.40 -17.58 -1.26
C PRO A 136 2.77 -18.48 -2.45
N GLU A 137 3.23 -19.71 -2.16
CA GLU A 137 3.60 -20.69 -3.19
C GLU A 137 2.43 -21.03 -4.13
N SER A 138 1.19 -21.06 -3.61
CA SER A 138 -0.02 -21.21 -4.42
C SER A 138 -0.18 -20.13 -5.48
N ASN A 139 0.42 -18.96 -5.27
CA ASN A 139 0.44 -17.81 -6.16
C ASN A 139 1.80 -17.64 -6.87
N GLY A 140 2.60 -18.72 -6.95
CA GLY A 140 3.84 -18.79 -7.71
C GLY A 140 5.10 -18.31 -6.97
N GLY A 141 5.03 -18.03 -5.66
CA GLY A 141 6.23 -17.68 -4.85
C GLY A 141 6.92 -16.38 -5.29
N HIS A 142 6.25 -15.56 -6.10
CA HIS A 142 6.87 -14.42 -6.76
C HIS A 142 7.20 -13.31 -5.76
N VAL A 143 8.39 -12.72 -5.91
CA VAL A 143 8.77 -11.50 -5.22
C VAL A 143 8.32 -10.28 -6.02
N LEU A 144 7.54 -9.41 -5.39
CA LEU A 144 7.00 -8.17 -5.95
C LEU A 144 7.50 -6.95 -5.17
N ASP A 145 7.72 -5.85 -5.88
CA ASP A 145 7.95 -4.53 -5.30
C ASP A 145 6.59 -3.89 -5.01
N ALA A 146 6.33 -3.55 -3.75
CA ALA A 146 5.11 -2.90 -3.30
C ALA A 146 5.35 -1.42 -3.03
N VAL A 147 4.45 -0.58 -3.55
CA VAL A 147 4.32 0.83 -3.17
C VAL A 147 2.91 1.01 -2.64
N ASP A 148 2.82 1.33 -1.37
CA ASP A 148 1.57 1.39 -0.64
C ASP A 148 1.39 2.78 -0.05
N TRP A 149 0.20 3.35 -0.23
CA TRP A 149 -0.14 4.67 0.30
C TRP A 149 -1.47 4.59 1.03
N MET A 150 -1.46 5.09 2.26
CA MET A 150 -2.63 5.29 3.07
C MET A 150 -2.90 6.79 3.22
N TYR A 151 -4.18 7.18 3.13
CA TYR A 151 -4.64 8.55 3.20
C TYR A 151 -5.79 8.63 4.22
N VAL A 152 -5.60 9.35 5.31
CA VAL A 152 -6.66 9.58 6.31
C VAL A 152 -7.63 10.64 5.78
N GLN A 153 -8.92 10.33 5.90
CA GLN A 153 -10.03 11.22 5.59
C GLN A 153 -10.47 12.01 6.85
N PRO A 154 -11.22 13.13 6.70
CA PRO A 154 -11.67 13.95 7.83
C PRO A 154 -12.47 13.21 8.91
N ASP A 155 -13.15 12.13 8.54
CA ASP A 155 -13.94 11.26 9.43
C ASP A 155 -13.09 10.16 10.10
N GLY A 156 -11.79 10.10 9.81
CA GLY A 156 -10.85 9.11 10.33
C GLY A 156 -10.77 7.82 9.52
N VAL A 157 -11.56 7.66 8.45
CA VAL A 157 -11.43 6.51 7.54
C VAL A 157 -10.11 6.63 6.78
N ILE A 158 -9.38 5.52 6.68
CA ILE A 158 -8.16 5.45 5.88
C ILE A 158 -8.51 4.85 4.52
N LEU A 159 -8.12 5.55 3.45
CA LEU A 159 -8.11 4.99 2.10
C LEU A 159 -6.72 4.43 1.84
N ASN A 160 -6.62 3.15 1.54
CA ASN A 160 -5.37 2.48 1.21
C ASN A 160 -5.35 2.14 -0.28
N ARG A 161 -4.26 2.49 -0.94
CA ARG A 161 -3.99 2.11 -2.33
C ARG A 161 -2.58 1.56 -2.44
N SER A 162 -2.46 0.37 -2.99
CA SER A 162 -1.20 -0.34 -3.20
C SER A 162 -0.99 -0.68 -4.66
N GLN A 163 0.22 -0.52 -5.18
CA GLN A 163 0.63 -1.08 -6.47
C GLN A 163 1.76 -2.08 -6.29
N PHE A 164 1.59 -3.25 -6.89
CA PHE A 164 2.58 -4.32 -6.89
C PHE A 164 3.20 -4.46 -8.28
N ARG A 165 4.53 -4.56 -8.32
CA ARG A 165 5.29 -4.62 -9.56
C ARG A 165 6.23 -5.81 -9.59
N LYS A 166 6.39 -6.39 -10.78
CA LYS A 166 7.43 -7.38 -11.07
C LYS A 166 8.33 -6.80 -12.15
N PHE A 167 9.62 -6.67 -11.87
CA PHE A 167 10.60 -6.09 -12.81
C PHE A 167 10.15 -4.71 -13.36
N GLY A 168 9.55 -3.88 -12.50
CA GLY A 168 9.03 -2.55 -12.88
C GLY A 168 7.66 -2.54 -13.56
N ILE A 169 7.13 -3.69 -13.98
CA ILE A 169 5.81 -3.81 -14.62
C ILE A 169 4.73 -3.97 -13.55
N LYS A 170 3.66 -3.16 -13.61
CA LYS A 170 2.51 -3.30 -12.69
C LYS A 170 1.77 -4.60 -12.97
N VAL A 171 1.69 -5.45 -11.95
CA VAL A 171 1.03 -6.77 -12.03
C VAL A 171 -0.25 -6.83 -11.22
N ALA A 172 -0.34 -6.04 -10.14
CA ALA A 172 -1.55 -5.93 -9.35
C ALA A 172 -1.67 -4.53 -8.72
N GLU A 173 -2.89 -4.17 -8.38
CA GLU A 173 -3.22 -2.99 -7.59
C GLU A 173 -4.26 -3.40 -6.55
N LEU A 174 -4.16 -2.86 -5.34
CA LEU A 174 -5.12 -3.08 -4.27
C LEU A 174 -5.68 -1.72 -3.86
N PHE A 175 -6.98 -1.68 -3.61
CA PHE A 175 -7.64 -0.52 -3.02
C PHE A 175 -8.58 -1.00 -1.93
N CYS A 176 -8.48 -0.43 -0.75
CA CYS A 176 -9.38 -0.72 0.35
C CYS A 176 -9.63 0.50 1.23
N THR A 177 -10.66 0.38 2.05
CA THR A 177 -10.94 1.29 3.15
C THR A 177 -10.61 0.59 4.45
N ILE A 178 -10.05 1.30 5.42
CA ILE A 178 -9.78 0.83 6.77
C ILE A 178 -10.50 1.75 7.76
N ARG A 179 -11.27 1.16 8.68
CA ARG A 179 -12.05 1.91 9.69
C ARG A 179 -12.19 1.11 10.99
N PRO A 180 -12.43 1.75 12.15
CA PRO A 180 -12.71 1.04 13.40
C PRO A 180 -13.89 0.07 13.27
N MET A 181 -13.75 -1.12 13.84
CA MET A 181 -14.81 -2.12 13.89
C MET A 181 -15.92 -1.60 14.81
N GLY A 182 -17.09 -1.28 14.22
CA GLY A 182 -18.22 -0.66 14.93
C GLY A 182 -18.60 0.75 14.44
N ALA A 183 -17.78 1.37 13.59
CA ALA A 183 -18.22 2.54 12.82
C ALA A 183 -19.28 2.08 11.79
N GLN A 184 -20.56 2.22 12.14
CA GLN A 184 -21.68 1.86 11.27
C GLN A 184 -21.68 2.74 10.00
N HIS A 185 -22.07 2.15 8.88
CA HIS A 185 -22.38 2.87 7.64
C HIS A 185 -23.49 3.87 7.92
N ALA A 186 -23.14 5.16 8.01
CA ALA A 186 -24.09 6.25 7.87
C ALA A 186 -24.39 6.49 6.39
#